data_AF-A0A2A3C9Z6-F1
#
_entry.id   AF-A0A2A3C9Z6-F1
#
_cell.length_a   1.000
_cell.length_b   1.000
_cell.length_c   1.000
_cell.angle_alpha   90.00
_cell.angle_beta   90.00
_cell.angle_gamma   90.00
#
_symmetry.space_group_name_H-M   'P 1'
#
loop_
_entity.id
_entity.type
_entity.pdbx_description
1 polymer ?
#
loop_
_entity_poly.entity_id
_entity_poly.type
_entity_poly.pdbx_seq_one_letter_code
_entity_poly.pdbx_strand_id
1 'polypeptide(L)'
;MQSVLNLTQKPAIELTPGELFTFTLSSSSSLAIFINRNSDGDPLFGVLSSPDFDNPLTWFHADEYQSCLSYGKDWVLEDRPLDPGIAPQDTDKDVRLFADGGAKVMRFMPPKGSESYPIHFDLVTNEPHKALATKALPIHRWAIWPTLEHFRSSRKNPLFEYPVT
;
A
#
# COMPACT_ATOMS: atom_id res chain seq x y z
N MET A 1 -15.99 24.04 9.25
CA MET A 1 -15.77 22.58 9.30
C MET A 1 -14.93 22.23 8.08
N GLN A 2 -13.60 22.21 8.21
CA GLN A 2 -12.71 21.98 7.05
C GLN A 2 -12.67 20.48 6.74
N SER A 3 -13.03 20.11 5.52
CA SER A 3 -12.83 18.77 4.98
C SER A 3 -11.33 18.58 4.74
N VAL A 4 -10.63 17.92 5.66
CA VAL A 4 -9.15 17.88 5.70
C VAL A 4 -8.53 16.88 4.72
N LEU A 5 -9.33 16.07 4.01
CA LEU A 5 -8.82 14.95 3.23
C LEU A 5 -8.98 15.09 1.71
N ASN A 6 -9.60 16.17 1.20
CA ASN A 6 -9.79 16.45 -0.24
C ASN A 6 -10.03 15.21 -1.11
N LEU A 7 -10.90 14.31 -0.62
CA LEU A 7 -11.19 13.05 -1.29
C LEU A 7 -11.89 13.32 -2.62
N THR A 8 -11.41 12.66 -3.68
CA THR A 8 -12.01 12.76 -5.01
C THR A 8 -12.59 11.42 -5.41
N GLN A 9 -13.90 11.38 -5.70
CA GLN A 9 -14.51 10.20 -6.29
C GLN A 9 -14.17 10.14 -7.77
N LYS A 10 -13.61 9.01 -8.23
CA LYS A 10 -13.29 8.77 -9.64
C LYS A 10 -13.26 7.28 -9.97
N PRO A 11 -13.46 6.88 -11.23
CA PRO A 11 -13.31 5.49 -11.64
C PRO A 11 -11.84 5.05 -11.60
N ALA A 12 -11.61 3.74 -11.47
CA ALA A 12 -10.28 3.15 -11.47
C ALA A 12 -9.48 3.44 -12.76
N ILE A 13 -10.17 3.72 -13.88
CA ILE A 13 -9.53 4.12 -15.13
C ILE A 13 -8.73 5.43 -15.01
N GLU A 14 -9.12 6.31 -14.10
CA GLU A 14 -8.50 7.63 -13.85
C GLU A 14 -7.43 7.62 -12.75
N LEU A 15 -7.16 6.47 -12.13
CA LEU A 15 -6.07 6.34 -11.15
C LEU A 15 -4.70 6.42 -11.83
N THR A 16 -3.73 6.99 -11.13
CA THR A 16 -2.34 7.10 -11.59
C THR A 16 -1.37 6.34 -10.67
N PRO A 17 -0.34 5.64 -11.18
CA PRO A 17 0.51 4.77 -10.35
C PRO A 17 1.03 5.48 -9.10
N GLY A 18 0.93 4.84 -7.94
CA GLY A 18 1.29 5.40 -6.64
C GLY A 18 0.16 6.13 -5.91
N GLU A 19 -0.99 6.30 -6.54
CA GLU A 19 -2.13 6.95 -5.93
C GLU A 19 -2.79 6.06 -4.87
N LEU A 20 -3.06 6.64 -3.69
CA LEU A 20 -3.73 5.96 -2.58
C LEU A 20 -5.24 6.20 -2.66
N PHE A 21 -6.03 5.16 -2.52
CA PHE A 21 -7.48 5.24 -2.64
C PHE A 21 -8.19 4.18 -1.80
N THR A 22 -9.48 4.38 -1.58
CA THR A 22 -10.39 3.33 -1.10
C THR A 22 -11.34 2.89 -2.20
N PHE A 23 -11.74 1.64 -2.14
CA PHE A 23 -12.78 1.06 -3.00
C PHE A 23 -13.66 0.12 -2.17
N THR A 24 -14.80 -0.29 -2.73
CA THR A 24 -15.64 -1.32 -2.11
C THR A 24 -15.43 -2.65 -2.81
N LEU A 25 -15.08 -3.69 -2.05
CA LEU A 25 -15.07 -5.07 -2.51
C LEU A 25 -16.15 -5.83 -1.74
N SER A 26 -17.00 -6.57 -2.45
CA SER A 26 -18.21 -7.23 -1.92
C SER A 26 -19.17 -6.24 -1.22
N SER A 27 -18.89 -5.88 0.04
CA SER A 27 -19.64 -4.91 0.85
C SER A 27 -18.75 -4.13 1.84
N SER A 28 -17.44 -4.32 1.77
CA SER A 28 -16.48 -3.75 2.70
C SER A 28 -15.60 -2.72 2.00
N SER A 29 -15.18 -1.70 2.75
CA SER A 29 -14.20 -0.73 2.26
C SER A 29 -12.79 -1.30 2.39
N SER A 30 -12.03 -1.21 1.31
CA SER A 30 -10.63 -1.64 1.23
C SER A 30 -9.75 -0.43 0.91
N LEU A 31 -8.55 -0.39 1.47
CA LEU A 31 -7.54 0.62 1.19
C LEU A 31 -6.47 0.03 0.26
N ALA A 32 -6.12 0.75 -0.81
CA ALA A 32 -5.16 0.30 -1.79
C ALA A 32 -4.31 1.42 -2.39
N ILE A 33 -3.19 1.01 -2.99
CA ILE A 33 -2.36 1.83 -3.87
C ILE A 33 -2.54 1.32 -5.29
N PHE A 34 -2.68 2.22 -6.25
CA PHE A 34 -2.73 1.82 -7.65
C PHE A 34 -1.31 1.53 -8.15
N ILE A 35 -1.06 0.30 -8.63
CA ILE A 35 0.27 -0.14 -9.06
C ILE A 35 0.49 0.21 -10.52
N ASN A 36 -0.24 -0.42 -11.43
CA ASN A 36 -0.25 -0.11 -12.86
C ASN A 36 -1.47 -0.74 -13.55
N ARG A 37 -1.46 -0.83 -14.88
CA ARG A 37 -2.34 -1.71 -15.66
C ARG A 37 -1.59 -2.92 -16.20
N ASN A 38 -2.25 -4.07 -16.25
CA ASN A 38 -1.72 -5.21 -17.00
C ASN A 38 -1.73 -4.92 -18.52
N SER A 39 -1.29 -5.90 -19.32
CA SER A 39 -1.28 -5.81 -20.79
C SER A 39 -2.66 -5.61 -21.40
N ASP A 40 -3.71 -6.06 -20.71
CA ASP A 40 -5.10 -6.02 -21.16
C ASP A 40 -5.80 -4.71 -20.76
N GLY A 41 -5.12 -3.86 -19.98
CA GLY A 41 -5.64 -2.57 -19.51
C GLY A 41 -6.28 -2.63 -18.11
N ASP A 42 -6.42 -3.82 -17.53
CA ASP A 42 -7.05 -3.98 -16.21
C ASP A 42 -6.19 -3.34 -15.12
N PRO A 43 -6.81 -2.54 -14.23
CA PRO A 43 -6.13 -2.00 -13.08
C PRO A 43 -5.57 -3.10 -12.16
N LEU A 44 -4.30 -2.93 -11.78
CA LEU A 44 -3.64 -3.73 -10.76
C LEU A 44 -3.50 -2.90 -9.48
N PHE A 45 -4.12 -3.39 -8.40
CA PHE A 45 -4.13 -2.75 -7.09
C PHE A 45 -3.18 -3.47 -6.15
N GLY A 46 -2.46 -2.69 -5.34
CA GLY A 46 -1.79 -3.16 -4.15
C GLY A 46 -2.67 -2.89 -2.94
N VAL A 47 -3.41 -3.90 -2.50
CA VAL A 47 -4.39 -3.77 -1.41
C VAL A 47 -3.67 -3.81 -0.07
N LEU A 48 -3.67 -2.69 0.64
CA LEU A 48 -3.02 -2.52 1.93
C LEU A 48 -3.83 -3.21 3.04
N SER A 49 -5.14 -2.97 3.06
CA SER A 49 -6.08 -3.55 4.03
C SER A 49 -7.43 -3.79 3.37
N SER A 50 -8.02 -4.95 3.65
CA SER A 50 -9.35 -5.32 3.19
C SER A 50 -9.93 -6.41 4.08
N PRO A 51 -11.20 -6.33 4.50
CA PRO A 51 -11.87 -7.44 5.18
C PRO A 51 -12.04 -8.69 4.30
N ASP A 52 -12.01 -8.53 2.97
CA ASP A 52 -12.17 -9.62 2.01
C ASP A 52 -10.87 -10.40 1.74
N PHE A 53 -9.72 -9.94 2.23
CA PHE A 53 -8.44 -10.64 2.07
C PHE A 53 -7.92 -11.13 3.42
N ASP A 54 -7.62 -12.44 3.51
CA ASP A 54 -7.03 -13.06 4.70
C ASP A 54 -5.67 -12.45 5.09
N ASN A 55 -4.95 -11.87 4.13
CA ASN A 55 -3.63 -11.27 4.35
C ASN A 55 -3.61 -9.81 3.90
N PRO A 56 -3.05 -8.88 4.70
CA PRO A 56 -2.78 -7.53 4.25
C PRO A 56 -1.70 -7.53 3.16
N LEU A 57 -1.63 -6.44 2.40
CA LEU A 57 -0.61 -6.24 1.37
C LEU A 57 -0.67 -7.34 0.31
N THR A 58 -1.85 -7.49 -0.29
CA THR A 58 -2.18 -8.44 -1.35
C THR A 58 -2.42 -7.69 -2.66
N TRP A 59 -1.93 -8.19 -3.79
CA TRP A 59 -2.29 -7.57 -5.07
C TRP A 59 -3.62 -8.11 -5.61
N PHE A 60 -4.35 -7.29 -6.37
CA PHE A 60 -5.69 -7.59 -6.87
C PHE A 60 -5.91 -6.96 -8.25
N HIS A 61 -6.48 -7.71 -9.20
CA HIS A 61 -6.96 -7.16 -10.46
C HIS A 61 -8.40 -6.68 -10.30
N ALA A 62 -8.65 -5.43 -10.65
CA ALA A 62 -9.94 -4.78 -10.49
C ALA A 62 -10.61 -4.48 -11.84
N ASP A 63 -11.88 -4.12 -11.78
CA ASP A 63 -12.62 -3.58 -12.93
C ASP A 63 -12.24 -2.11 -13.17
N GLU A 64 -12.06 -1.72 -14.43
CA GLU A 64 -11.63 -0.36 -14.79
C GLU A 64 -12.65 0.74 -14.45
N TYR A 65 -13.94 0.40 -14.33
CA TYR A 65 -15.01 1.33 -13.96
C TYR A 65 -15.36 1.26 -12.47
N GLN A 66 -14.61 0.48 -11.68
CA GLN A 66 -14.80 0.43 -10.24
C GLN A 66 -14.67 1.83 -9.64
N SER A 67 -15.70 2.25 -8.88
CA SER A 67 -15.69 3.56 -8.23
C SER A 67 -14.74 3.56 -7.04
N CYS A 68 -13.87 4.57 -7.00
CA CYS A 68 -12.86 4.75 -5.96
C CYS A 68 -13.01 6.13 -5.30
N LEU A 69 -12.64 6.23 -4.03
CA LEU A 69 -12.39 7.50 -3.35
C LEU A 69 -10.88 7.68 -3.18
N SER A 70 -10.30 8.60 -3.94
CA SER A 70 -8.86 8.84 -3.96
C SER A 70 -8.41 9.88 -2.94
N TYR A 71 -7.30 9.59 -2.26
CA TYR A 71 -6.49 10.52 -1.46
C TYR A 71 -5.41 11.25 -2.28
N GLY A 72 -5.22 10.88 -3.55
CA GLY A 72 -4.14 11.38 -4.40
C GLY A 72 -2.79 10.73 -4.08
N LYS A 73 -1.72 11.46 -4.39
CA LYS A 73 -0.32 11.01 -4.26
C LYS A 73 0.43 11.66 -3.10
N ASP A 74 -0.19 12.62 -2.42
CA ASP A 74 0.43 13.39 -1.34
C ASP A 74 0.42 12.68 0.02
N TRP A 75 0.04 11.39 0.02
CA TRP A 75 0.09 10.53 1.19
C TRP A 75 1.53 10.31 1.65
N VAL A 76 1.69 10.00 2.93
CA VAL A 76 3.01 9.92 3.57
C VAL A 76 3.22 8.55 4.16
N LEU A 77 4.41 7.99 3.90
CA LEU A 77 4.93 6.82 4.58
C LEU A 77 5.74 7.24 5.80
N GLU A 78 5.38 6.73 6.97
CA GLU A 78 6.11 6.92 8.21
C GLU A 78 6.87 5.62 8.54
N ASP A 79 8.20 5.66 8.52
CA ASP A 79 9.03 4.59 9.07
C ASP A 79 8.99 4.68 10.61
N ARG A 80 8.56 3.61 11.29
CA ARG A 80 8.46 3.59 12.76
C ARG A 80 9.58 2.75 13.38
N PRO A 81 10.33 3.28 14.36
CA PRO A 81 11.38 2.52 15.01
C PRO A 81 10.81 1.31 15.76
N LEU A 82 11.59 0.23 15.81
CA LEU A 82 11.36 -0.87 16.75
C LEU A 82 11.67 -0.40 18.16
N ASP A 83 10.90 -0.87 19.13
CA ASP A 83 11.20 -0.58 20.54
C ASP A 83 12.55 -1.19 20.90
N PRO A 84 13.41 -0.46 21.66
CA PRO A 84 14.69 -0.98 22.08
C PRO A 84 14.53 -2.32 22.82
N GLY A 85 15.12 -3.39 22.28
CA GLY A 85 15.07 -4.73 22.88
C GLY A 85 14.10 -5.71 22.24
N ILE A 86 13.27 -5.29 21.29
CA ILE A 86 12.53 -6.23 20.42
C ILE A 86 13.47 -6.61 19.26
N ALA A 87 14.10 -7.77 19.36
CA ALA A 87 14.75 -8.37 18.20
C ALA A 87 13.71 -8.56 17.09
N PRO A 88 13.97 -8.16 15.84
CA PRO A 88 13.08 -8.49 14.74
C PRO A 88 12.87 -10.00 14.74
N GLN A 89 11.61 -10.45 14.79
CA GLN A 89 11.35 -11.87 14.60
C GLN A 89 11.76 -12.21 13.16
N ASP A 90 12.69 -13.14 13.05
CA ASP A 90 13.61 -13.34 11.93
C ASP A 90 12.98 -14.02 10.71
N THR A 91 11.71 -13.74 10.42
CA THR A 91 11.04 -14.25 9.22
C THR A 91 10.80 -13.13 8.22
N ASP A 92 11.76 -12.96 7.31
CA ASP A 92 11.67 -12.14 6.09
C ASP A 92 10.36 -12.37 5.30
N LYS A 93 9.73 -13.54 5.50
CA LYS A 93 8.43 -13.91 4.94
C LYS A 93 7.28 -12.96 5.30
N ASP A 94 7.36 -12.25 6.42
CA ASP A 94 6.31 -11.33 6.89
C ASP A 94 6.70 -9.87 6.72
N VAL A 95 7.88 -9.58 6.17
CA VAL A 95 8.24 -8.21 5.82
C VAL A 95 7.57 -7.83 4.50
N ARG A 96 7.03 -6.62 4.44
CA ARG A 96 6.30 -6.09 3.28
C ARG A 96 6.83 -4.76 2.77
N LEU A 97 7.82 -4.18 3.44
CA LEU A 97 8.44 -2.93 3.05
C LEU A 97 9.96 -3.05 3.20
N PHE A 98 10.69 -2.58 2.20
CA PHE A 98 12.14 -2.69 2.13
C PHE A 98 12.76 -1.36 1.68
N ALA A 99 13.95 -1.04 2.20
CA ALA A 99 14.83 -0.04 1.62
C ALA A 99 15.87 -0.73 0.72
N ASP A 100 15.85 -0.43 -0.58
CA ASP A 100 16.69 -1.12 -1.57
C ASP A 100 17.37 -0.09 -2.49
N GLY A 101 18.67 0.16 -2.28
CA GLY A 101 19.45 1.03 -3.17
C GLY A 101 18.93 2.46 -3.32
N GLY A 102 18.21 2.99 -2.32
CA GLY A 102 17.55 4.30 -2.36
C GLY A 102 16.05 4.26 -2.68
N ALA A 103 15.54 3.12 -3.16
CA ALA A 103 14.11 2.88 -3.32
C ALA A 103 13.44 2.51 -1.99
N LYS A 104 12.13 2.74 -1.91
CA LYS A 104 11.26 2.23 -0.84
C LYS A 104 10.29 1.25 -1.49
N VAL A 105 10.57 -0.04 -1.34
CA VAL A 105 9.90 -1.08 -2.11
C VAL A 105 8.86 -1.78 -1.24
N MET A 106 7.59 -1.65 -1.62
CA MET A 106 6.50 -2.41 -1.01
C MET A 106 6.31 -3.75 -1.74
N ARG A 107 6.16 -4.83 -0.99
CA ARG A 107 5.95 -6.18 -1.51
C ARG A 107 4.50 -6.58 -1.27
N PHE A 108 3.76 -6.76 -2.36
CA PHE A 108 2.40 -7.29 -2.36
C PHE A 108 2.41 -8.79 -2.65
N MET A 109 1.78 -9.58 -1.79
CA MET A 109 1.67 -11.01 -1.95
C MET A 109 0.51 -11.38 -2.88
N PRO A 110 0.57 -12.54 -3.55
CA PRO A 110 -0.57 -13.04 -4.30
C PRO A 110 -1.76 -13.34 -3.38
N PRO A 111 -3.01 -13.26 -3.88
CA PRO A 111 -4.18 -13.75 -3.16
C PRO A 111 -3.99 -15.20 -2.71
N LYS A 112 -4.56 -15.56 -1.56
CA LYS A 112 -4.45 -16.90 -0.99
C LYS A 112 -4.94 -17.96 -2.00
N GLY A 113 -4.15 -19.00 -2.18
CA GLY A 113 -4.44 -20.09 -3.13
C GLY A 113 -3.99 -19.80 -4.57
N SER A 114 -3.43 -18.63 -4.86
CA SER A 114 -2.80 -18.34 -6.15
C SER A 114 -1.34 -18.83 -6.17
N GLU A 115 -0.93 -19.43 -7.30
CA GLU A 115 0.47 -19.82 -7.58
C GLU A 115 1.32 -18.68 -8.16
N SER A 116 0.74 -17.48 -8.27
CA SER A 116 1.43 -16.31 -8.81
C SER A 116 2.51 -15.76 -7.88
N TYR A 117 3.40 -14.93 -8.42
CA TYR A 117 4.52 -14.35 -7.68
C TYR A 117 4.13 -13.06 -6.94
N PRO A 118 4.88 -12.68 -5.88
CA PRO A 118 4.77 -11.37 -5.27
C PRO A 118 5.13 -10.25 -6.25
N ILE A 119 4.47 -9.11 -6.10
CA ILE A 119 4.75 -7.89 -6.85
C ILE A 119 5.52 -6.94 -5.95
N HIS A 120 6.62 -6.39 -6.47
CA HIS A 120 7.38 -5.35 -5.80
C HIS A 120 7.09 -4.01 -6.48
N PHE A 121 6.81 -2.99 -5.69
CA PHE A 121 6.46 -1.66 -6.18
C PHE A 121 7.30 -0.62 -5.46
N ASP A 122 8.02 0.19 -6.22
CA ASP A 122 8.82 1.29 -5.67
C ASP A 122 7.94 2.51 -5.43
N LEU A 123 7.79 2.88 -4.16
CA LEU A 123 6.97 4.00 -3.71
C LEU A 123 7.58 5.37 -4.04
N VAL A 124 8.86 5.42 -4.42
CA VAL A 124 9.53 6.67 -4.80
C VAL A 124 9.29 6.99 -6.27
N THR A 125 9.53 6.00 -7.14
CA THR A 125 9.34 6.15 -8.59
C THR A 125 7.90 5.90 -9.04
N ASN A 126 7.10 5.22 -8.21
CA ASN A 126 5.76 4.73 -8.52
C ASN A 126 5.74 3.75 -9.70
N GLU A 127 6.75 2.89 -9.78
CA GLU A 127 6.91 1.88 -10.82
C GLU A 127 7.12 0.47 -10.24
N PRO A 128 6.79 -0.59 -11.01
CA PRO A 128 7.15 -1.95 -10.63
C PRO A 128 8.67 -2.11 -10.43
N HIS A 129 9.06 -2.62 -9.26
CA HIS A 129 10.45 -2.97 -8.95
C HIS A 129 10.71 -4.41 -9.38
N LYS A 130 11.77 -4.66 -10.15
CA LYS A 130 12.00 -5.98 -10.77
C LYS A 130 12.24 -7.08 -9.74
N ALA A 131 13.10 -6.81 -8.76
CA ALA A 131 13.44 -7.73 -7.68
C ALA A 131 14.18 -6.96 -6.59
N LEU A 132 14.01 -7.41 -5.34
CA LEU A 132 14.78 -6.91 -4.21
C LEU A 132 16.26 -7.35 -4.33
N ALA A 133 17.19 -6.43 -4.09
CA ALA A 133 18.59 -6.80 -3.96
C ALA A 133 18.84 -7.64 -2.70
N THR A 134 19.92 -8.43 -2.70
CA THR A 134 20.34 -9.24 -1.54
C THR A 134 20.60 -8.43 -0.27
N LYS A 135 20.87 -7.12 -0.41
CA LYS A 135 21.14 -6.20 0.70
C LYS A 135 19.95 -5.28 1.03
N ALA A 136 18.76 -5.56 0.48
CA ALA A 136 17.56 -4.79 0.80
C ALA A 136 17.30 -4.88 2.31
N LEU A 137 17.10 -3.73 2.96
CA LEU A 137 16.91 -3.65 4.41
C LEU A 137 15.41 -3.72 4.72
N PRO A 138 14.96 -4.68 5.55
CA PRO A 138 13.56 -4.79 5.92
C PRO A 138 13.11 -3.63 6.81
N ILE A 139 11.89 -3.14 6.60
CA ILE A 139 11.24 -2.13 7.43
C ILE A 139 10.02 -2.79 8.10
N HIS A 140 10.17 -3.10 9.39
CA HIS A 140 9.22 -3.94 10.12
C HIS A 140 7.98 -3.20 10.61
N ARG A 141 8.11 -1.92 10.94
CA ARG A 141 7.01 -1.09 11.42
C ARG A 141 6.91 0.19 10.62
N TRP A 142 5.72 0.49 10.16
CA TRP A 142 5.46 1.68 9.36
C TRP A 142 3.97 2.00 9.36
N ALA A 143 3.63 3.20 8.91
CA ALA A 143 2.26 3.64 8.77
C ALA A 143 2.07 4.51 7.52
N ILE A 144 0.84 4.52 6.99
CA ILE A 144 0.44 5.41 5.89
C ILE A 144 -0.52 6.47 6.41
N TRP A 145 -0.21 7.71 6.08
CA TRP A 145 -0.98 8.89 6.41
C TRP A 145 -1.56 9.50 5.13
N PRO A 146 -2.77 10.08 5.16
CA PRO A 146 -3.39 10.61 3.96
C PRO A 146 -2.64 11.84 3.41
N THR A 147 -2.04 12.64 4.29
CA THR A 147 -1.24 13.82 3.92
C THR A 147 -0.18 14.11 5.00
N LEU A 148 0.82 14.93 4.66
CA LEU A 148 1.81 15.43 5.61
C LEU A 148 1.20 16.28 6.74
N GLU A 149 0.16 17.06 6.44
CA GLU A 149 -0.56 17.83 7.46
C GLU A 149 -1.25 16.91 8.47
N HIS A 150 -1.84 15.81 7.99
CA HIS A 150 -2.47 14.82 8.86
C HIS A 150 -1.46 14.16 9.79
N PHE A 151 -0.30 13.76 9.25
CA PHE A 151 0.80 13.18 10.01
C PHE A 151 1.30 14.12 11.13
N ARG A 152 1.38 15.43 10.86
CA ARG A 152 1.83 16.43 11.85
C ARG A 152 0.78 16.77 12.92
N SER A 153 -0.46 16.30 12.79
CA SER A 153 -1.56 16.64 13.70
C SER A 153 -1.61 15.68 14.89
N SER A 154 -1.54 16.21 16.12
CA SER A 154 -1.43 15.44 17.37
C SER A 154 -2.67 14.63 17.79
N ARG A 155 -3.74 14.60 16.98
CA ARG A 155 -5.02 13.95 17.34
C ARG A 155 -5.55 12.99 16.28
N LYS A 156 -4.72 12.54 15.37
CA LYS A 156 -5.18 11.75 14.21
C LYS A 156 -4.46 10.41 14.14
N ASN A 157 -5.18 9.40 13.65
CA ASN A 157 -4.67 8.07 13.40
C ASN A 157 -4.25 7.97 11.92
N PRO A 158 -3.28 7.12 11.57
CA PRO A 158 -2.98 6.81 10.18
C PRO A 158 -4.13 6.05 9.51
N LEU A 159 -4.10 6.00 8.18
CA LEU A 159 -5.01 5.17 7.39
C LEU A 159 -4.68 3.68 7.50
N PHE A 160 -3.41 3.37 7.76
CA PHE A 160 -2.90 2.00 7.84
C PHE A 160 -1.64 1.95 8.70
N GLU A 161 -1.48 0.86 9.45
CA GLU A 161 -0.27 0.55 10.21
C GLU A 161 0.15 -0.90 9.93
N TYR A 162 1.46 -1.14 9.93
CA TYR A 162 2.06 -2.47 9.79
C TYR A 162 2.99 -2.79 10.97
N PRO A 163 2.97 -4.04 11.49
CA PRO A 163 1.99 -5.08 11.21
C PRO A 163 0.58 -4.66 11.65
N VAL A 164 -0.45 -5.20 11.01
CA VAL A 164 -1.85 -4.96 11.41
C VAL A 164 -2.06 -5.66 12.76
N THR A 165 -2.39 -4.89 13.80
CA THR A 165 -2.66 -5.40 15.16
C THR A 165 -4.14 -5.69 15.38
#